data_AF-A0A0F9Q092-F1
#
_entry.id   AF-A0A0F9Q092-F1
#
_cell.length_a   1.000
_cell.length_b   1.000
_cell.length_c   1.000
_cell.angle_alpha   90.00
_cell.angle_beta   90.00
_cell.angle_gamma   90.00
#
_symmetry.space_group_name_H-M   'P 1'
#
loop_
_entity.id
_entity.type
_entity.pdbx_description
1 polymer ?
#
loop_
_entity_poly.entity_id
_entity_poly.type
_entity_poly.pdbx_seq_one_letter_code
_entity_poly.pdbx_strand_id
1 'polypeptide(L)'
;MKQKFTDKELIELHKSGLSDTKISKIFKCSLPSVNKRRYKLGLVANFKNYRGERNTKEQCLNNTMEIKEKRKILIKKQYPTKEFKEKERKRNARRRETKEYQEYQRNYRFRNKFVNGMLSAMDDVKNGRYTLLQSGKNDT
;
A
#
# COMPACT_ATOMS: atom_id res chain seq x y z
N MET A 1 17.23 0.88 -7.94
CA MET A 1 17.16 1.19 -6.49
C MET A 1 18.50 0.82 -5.87
N LYS A 2 19.18 1.77 -5.22
CA LYS A 2 20.45 1.51 -4.53
C LYS A 2 20.20 0.68 -3.26
N GLN A 3 20.97 -0.39 -3.07
CA GLN A 3 20.87 -1.24 -1.89
C GLN A 3 21.43 -0.47 -0.68
N LYS A 4 20.68 -0.40 0.42
CA LYS A 4 21.05 0.41 1.61
C LYS A 4 22.09 -0.26 2.52
N PHE A 5 22.28 -1.56 2.37
CA PHE A 5 23.17 -2.39 3.16
C PHE A 5 23.57 -3.65 2.36
N THR A 6 24.66 -4.27 2.76
CA THR A 6 25.22 -5.49 2.19
C THR A 6 24.81 -6.73 2.97
N ASP A 7 25.01 -7.91 2.37
CA ASP A 7 24.64 -9.18 3.01
C ASP A 7 25.54 -9.49 4.20
N LYS A 8 26.81 -9.09 4.13
CA LYS A 8 27.78 -9.27 5.21
C LYS A 8 27.36 -8.48 6.46
N GLU A 9 27.04 -7.20 6.29
CA GLU A 9 26.55 -6.36 7.39
C GLU A 9 25.26 -6.91 8.01
N LEU A 10 24.34 -7.41 7.18
CA LEU A 10 23.12 -8.04 7.67
C LEU A 10 23.41 -9.30 8.49
N ILE A 11 24.33 -10.16 8.02
CA ILE A 11 24.73 -11.39 8.72
C ILE A 11 25.40 -11.07 10.06
N GLU A 12 26.26 -10.06 10.12
CA GLU A 12 26.94 -9.67 11.36
C GLU A 12 25.95 -9.15 12.42
N LEU A 13 25.05 -8.24 12.04
CA LEU A 13 24.01 -7.75 12.94
C LEU A 13 23.03 -8.86 13.35
N HIS A 14 22.76 -9.82 12.46
CA HIS A 14 21.94 -10.97 12.78
C HIS A 14 22.63 -11.91 13.78
N LYS A 15 23.93 -12.17 13.60
CA LYS A 15 24.73 -13.00 14.53
C LYS A 15 24.83 -12.39 15.93
N SER A 16 24.84 -11.06 16.06
CA SER A 16 24.77 -10.39 17.37
C SER A 16 23.40 -10.50 18.05
N GLY A 17 22.44 -11.19 17.42
CA GLY A 17 21.13 -11.48 18.00
C GLY A 17 20.12 -10.34 17.87
N LEU A 18 20.40 -9.33 17.02
CA LEU A 18 19.46 -8.26 16.75
C LEU A 18 18.27 -8.76 15.93
N SER A 19 17.09 -8.24 16.26
CA SER A 19 15.87 -8.51 15.50
C SER A 19 15.82 -7.66 14.23
N ASP A 20 15.06 -8.11 13.24
CA ASP A 20 14.88 -7.41 11.96
C ASP A 20 14.42 -5.95 12.16
N THR A 21 13.63 -5.67 13.21
CA THR A 21 13.19 -4.32 13.59
C THR A 21 14.32 -3.43 14.10
N LYS A 22 15.29 -3.99 14.82
CA LYS A 22 16.47 -3.22 15.25
C LYS A 22 17.40 -2.99 14.08
N ILE A 23 17.62 -4.03 13.26
CA ILE A 23 18.44 -3.96 12.05
C ILE A 23 17.87 -2.92 11.07
N SER A 24 16.56 -2.87 10.87
CA SER A 24 15.93 -1.89 9.97
C SER A 24 16.14 -0.45 10.43
N LYS A 25 16.17 -0.20 11.74
CA LYS A 25 16.48 1.11 12.32
C LYS A 25 17.94 1.50 12.08
N ILE A 26 18.88 0.56 12.26
CA ILE A 26 20.31 0.78 12.00
C ILE A 26 20.54 1.15 10.53
N PHE A 27 19.97 0.38 9.60
CA PHE A 27 20.11 0.63 8.16
C PHE A 27 19.19 1.73 7.61
N LYS A 28 18.35 2.36 8.44
CA LYS A 28 17.35 3.37 8.05
C LYS A 28 16.53 2.91 6.82
N CYS A 29 16.05 1.66 6.86
CA CYS A 29 15.30 1.03 5.77
C CYS A 29 13.99 0.42 6.27
N SER A 30 13.12 0.01 5.33
CA SER A 30 11.85 -0.60 5.70
C SER A 30 12.06 -2.03 6.22
N LEU A 31 11.30 -2.42 7.24
CA LEU A 31 11.31 -3.78 7.79
C LEU A 31 11.11 -4.88 6.72
N PRO A 32 10.19 -4.73 5.74
CA PRO A 32 10.05 -5.70 4.66
C PRO A 32 11.32 -5.90 3.83
N SER A 33 12.16 -4.87 3.70
CA SER A 33 13.43 -4.97 2.96
C SER A 33 14.43 -5.88 3.67
N VAL A 34 14.57 -5.72 4.99
CA VAL A 34 15.40 -6.59 5.84
C VAL A 34 14.86 -8.02 5.82
N ASN A 35 13.55 -8.19 6.05
CA ASN A 35 12.91 -9.51 6.04
C ASN A 35 13.16 -10.24 4.72
N LYS A 36 12.89 -9.58 3.59
CA LYS A 36 13.09 -10.17 2.25
C LYS A 36 14.53 -10.61 2.04
N ARG A 37 15.51 -9.81 2.48
CA ARG A 37 16.93 -10.16 2.34
C ARG A 37 17.35 -11.28 3.28
N ARG A 38 16.91 -11.25 4.54
CA ARG A 38 17.13 -12.32 5.53
C ARG A 38 16.59 -13.66 5.02
N TYR A 39 15.38 -13.68 4.45
CA TYR A 39 14.80 -14.89 3.87
C TYR A 39 15.60 -15.42 2.68
N LYS A 40 16.10 -14.54 1.80
CA LYS A 40 16.98 -14.96 0.70
C LYS A 40 18.29 -15.59 1.18
N LEU A 41 18.77 -15.19 2.35
CA LEU A 41 19.97 -15.73 3.00
C LEU A 41 19.68 -16.98 3.86
N GLY A 42 18.43 -17.43 3.95
CA GLY A 42 18.06 -18.60 4.75
C GLY A 42 18.18 -18.43 6.27
N LEU A 43 18.36 -17.19 6.75
CA LEU A 43 18.50 -16.88 8.16
C LEU A 43 17.13 -16.89 8.86
N VAL A 44 17.04 -17.46 10.05
CA VAL A 44 15.81 -17.48 10.87
C VAL A 44 15.64 -16.13 11.58
N ALA A 45 14.41 -15.67 11.80
CA ALA A 45 14.19 -14.41 12.50
C ALA A 45 14.65 -14.49 13.96
N ASN A 46 15.41 -13.50 14.42
CA ASN A 46 15.78 -13.33 15.83
C ASN A 46 14.63 -12.70 16.63
N PHE A 47 13.47 -13.35 16.65
CA PHE A 47 12.36 -12.92 17.49
C PHE A 47 12.23 -13.86 18.69
N LYS A 48 11.88 -13.27 19.83
CA LYS A 48 11.51 -14.03 21.02
C LYS A 48 10.02 -14.31 20.98
N ASN A 49 9.62 -15.53 21.30
CA ASN A 49 8.21 -15.88 21.48
C ASN A 49 7.63 -15.16 22.71
N TYR A 50 6.34 -15.35 22.99
CA TYR A 50 5.68 -14.77 24.18
C TYR A 50 6.28 -15.27 25.51
N ARG A 51 7.06 -16.36 25.49
CA ARG A 51 7.80 -16.90 26.64
C ARG A 51 9.23 -16.34 26.76
N GLY A 52 9.65 -15.47 25.84
CA GLY A 52 10.99 -14.91 25.80
C GLY A 52 12.06 -15.81 25.15
N GLU A 53 11.68 -16.98 24.63
CA GLU A 53 12.58 -17.97 24.03
C GLU A 53 12.76 -17.72 22.52
N ARG A 54 13.90 -18.14 21.96
CA ARG A 54 14.16 -18.10 20.53
C ARG A 54 13.65 -19.37 19.86
N ASN A 55 12.90 -19.21 18.78
CA ASN A 55 12.44 -20.36 18.00
C ASN A 55 13.57 -20.94 17.14
N THR A 56 13.61 -22.27 17.05
CA THR A 56 14.46 -22.99 16.09
C THR A 56 13.96 -22.80 14.66
N LYS A 57 14.81 -23.10 13.67
CA LYS A 57 14.43 -23.08 12.25
C LYS A 57 13.20 -23.94 11.97
N GLU A 58 13.17 -25.12 12.56
CA GLU A 58 12.09 -26.09 12.42
C GLU A 58 10.78 -25.57 13.03
N GLN A 59 10.84 -25.02 14.25
CA GLN A 59 9.68 -24.39 14.89
C GLN A 59 9.11 -23.24 14.05
N CYS A 60 9.97 -22.39 13.48
CA CYS A 60 9.53 -21.32 12.57
C CYS A 60 8.82 -21.86 11.32
N LEU A 61 9.32 -22.95 10.74
CA LEU A 61 8.70 -23.58 9.58
C LEU A 61 7.34 -24.18 9.95
N ASN A 62 7.27 -24.92 11.05
CA ASN A 62 6.05 -25.54 11.56
C ASN A 62 4.97 -24.49 11.84
N ASN A 63 5.32 -23.41 12.55
CA ASN A 63 4.42 -22.28 12.79
C ASN A 63 3.91 -21.65 11.49
N THR A 64 4.79 -21.52 10.50
CA THR A 64 4.41 -20.97 9.18
C THR A 64 3.41 -21.88 8.47
N MET A 65 3.63 -23.19 8.50
CA MET A 65 2.73 -24.18 7.92
C MET A 65 1.38 -24.23 8.65
N GLU A 66 1.40 -24.21 9.98
CA GLU A 66 0.20 -24.18 10.81
C GLU A 66 -0.66 -22.93 10.53
N ILE A 67 -0.04 -21.75 10.44
CA ILE A 67 -0.73 -20.51 10.07
C ILE A 67 -1.35 -20.62 8.68
N LYS A 68 -0.62 -21.20 7.70
CA LYS A 68 -1.16 -21.41 6.35
C LYS A 68 -2.38 -22.33 6.35
N GLU A 69 -2.34 -23.44 7.07
CA GLU A 69 -3.46 -24.38 7.15
C GLU A 69 -4.67 -23.76 7.87
N LYS A 70 -4.46 -23.10 9.02
CA LYS A 70 -5.52 -22.35 9.72
C LYS A 70 -6.18 -21.33 8.78
N ARG A 71 -5.37 -20.62 7.99
CA ARG A 71 -5.87 -19.63 7.03
C ARG A 71 -6.66 -20.28 5.88
N LYS A 72 -6.20 -21.42 5.35
CA LYS A 72 -6.97 -22.21 4.36
C LYS A 72 -8.33 -22.63 4.93
N ILE A 73 -8.38 -23.13 6.16
CA ILE A 73 -9.61 -23.53 6.83
C ILE A 73 -10.55 -22.34 7.02
N LEU A 74 -10.04 -21.21 7.52
CA LEU A 74 -10.82 -19.98 7.69
C LEU A 74 -11.38 -19.47 6.36
N ILE A 75 -10.56 -19.46 5.30
CA ILE A 75 -11.01 -19.07 3.96
C ILE A 75 -12.09 -20.03 3.45
N LYS A 76 -11.95 -21.34 3.66
CA LYS A 76 -12.99 -22.30 3.30
C LYS A 76 -14.28 -22.05 4.09
N LYS A 77 -14.21 -21.76 5.39
CA LYS A 77 -15.39 -21.44 6.22
C LYS A 77 -16.06 -20.13 5.79
N GLN A 78 -15.26 -19.09 5.49
CA GLN A 78 -15.75 -17.77 5.10
C GLN A 78 -16.31 -17.76 3.66
N TYR A 79 -15.75 -18.59 2.77
CA TYR A 79 -16.17 -18.73 1.37
C TYR A 79 -16.54 -20.19 1.03
N PRO A 80 -17.61 -20.73 1.65
CA PRO A 80 -17.86 -22.18 1.69
C PRO A 80 -18.34 -22.76 0.37
N THR A 81 -19.09 -22.00 -0.44
CA THR A 81 -19.73 -22.52 -1.66
C THR A 81 -19.20 -21.86 -2.92
N LYS A 82 -19.24 -22.60 -4.02
CA LYS A 82 -18.94 -22.09 -5.38
C LYS A 82 -19.86 -20.92 -5.73
N GLU A 83 -21.12 -20.99 -5.30
CA GLU A 83 -22.10 -19.90 -5.45
C GLU A 83 -21.72 -18.63 -4.69
N PHE A 84 -21.21 -18.73 -3.46
CA PHE A 84 -20.77 -17.56 -2.71
C PHE A 84 -19.59 -16.87 -3.40
N LYS A 85 -18.63 -17.65 -3.91
CA LYS A 85 -17.50 -17.12 -4.69
C LYS A 85 -17.98 -16.41 -5.96
N GLU A 86 -18.99 -16.96 -6.63
CA GLU A 86 -19.57 -16.37 -7.83
C GLU A 86 -20.37 -15.08 -7.52
N LYS A 87 -21.15 -15.06 -6.42
CA LYS A 87 -21.82 -13.85 -5.93
C LYS A 87 -20.81 -12.75 -5.56
N GLU A 88 -19.72 -13.08 -4.88
CA GLU A 88 -18.70 -12.08 -4.51
C GLU A 88 -17.88 -11.61 -5.73
N ARG A 89 -17.64 -12.48 -6.73
CA ARG A 89 -17.09 -12.06 -8.04
C ARG A 89 -18.00 -11.05 -8.72
N LYS A 90 -19.30 -11.36 -8.83
CA LYS A 90 -20.30 -10.43 -9.41
C LYS A 90 -20.37 -9.12 -8.62
N ARG A 91 -20.33 -9.16 -7.29
CA ARG A 91 -20.28 -7.95 -6.44
C ARG A 91 -19.01 -7.14 -6.68
N ASN A 92 -17.85 -7.79 -6.81
CA ASN A 92 -16.58 -7.11 -7.10
C ASN A 92 -16.51 -6.55 -8.52
N ALA A 93 -17.07 -7.23 -9.52
CA ALA A 93 -17.23 -6.71 -10.88
C ALA A 93 -18.10 -5.44 -10.86
N ARG A 94 -19.28 -5.49 -10.21
CA ARG A 94 -20.11 -4.30 -9.99
C ARG A 94 -19.37 -3.20 -9.24
N ARG A 95 -18.56 -3.52 -8.22
CA ARG A 95 -17.73 -2.53 -7.51
C ARG A 95 -16.71 -1.86 -8.44
N ARG A 96 -16.09 -2.62 -9.36
CA ARG A 96 -15.14 -2.10 -10.36
C ARG A 96 -15.85 -1.24 -11.40
N GLU A 97 -16.97 -1.71 -11.93
CA GLU A 97 -17.86 -0.94 -12.80
C GLU A 97 -18.30 0.34 -12.10
N THR A 98 -18.69 0.30 -10.82
CA THR A 98 -19.01 1.51 -10.07
C THR A 98 -17.81 2.38 -9.78
N LYS A 99 -16.57 1.86 -9.72
CA LYS A 99 -15.37 2.70 -9.54
C LYS A 99 -14.98 3.38 -10.84
N GLU A 100 -14.95 2.66 -11.95
CA GLU A 100 -14.78 3.23 -13.29
C GLU A 100 -15.92 4.20 -13.62
N TYR A 101 -17.16 3.88 -13.23
CA TYR A 101 -18.31 4.76 -13.36
C TYR A 101 -18.23 5.96 -12.39
N GLN A 102 -17.76 5.78 -11.16
CA GLN A 102 -17.53 6.89 -10.22
C GLN A 102 -16.41 7.80 -10.71
N GLU A 103 -15.37 7.25 -11.33
CA GLU A 103 -14.26 7.97 -11.93
C GLU A 103 -14.69 8.66 -13.23
N TYR A 104 -15.47 8.00 -14.08
CA TYR A 104 -16.16 8.59 -15.23
C TYR A 104 -17.08 9.74 -14.80
N GLN A 105 -17.92 9.55 -13.78
CA GLN A 105 -18.82 10.58 -13.26
C GLN A 105 -18.06 11.75 -12.64
N ARG A 106 -16.94 11.50 -11.94
CA ARG A 106 -16.04 12.56 -11.47
C ARG A 106 -15.44 13.34 -12.63
N ASN A 107 -14.88 12.64 -13.62
CA ASN A 107 -14.26 13.25 -14.80
C ASN A 107 -15.30 14.04 -15.62
N TYR A 108 -16.50 13.50 -15.80
CA TYR A 108 -17.61 14.15 -16.48
C TYR A 108 -18.05 15.43 -15.77
N ARG A 109 -18.25 15.39 -14.44
CA ARG A 109 -18.58 16.59 -13.64
C ARG A 109 -17.48 17.63 -13.67
N PHE A 110 -16.22 17.22 -13.61
CA PHE A 110 -15.07 18.14 -13.71
C PHE A 110 -15.02 18.82 -15.08
N ARG A 111 -15.18 18.05 -16.16
CA ARG A 111 -15.18 18.57 -17.54
C ARG A 111 -16.33 19.54 -17.78
N ASN A 112 -17.54 19.22 -17.30
CA ASN A 112 -18.68 20.13 -17.42
C ASN A 112 -18.54 21.39 -16.56
N LYS A 113 -17.95 21.31 -15.37
CA LYS A 113 -17.68 22.50 -14.54
C LYS A 113 -16.66 23.42 -15.21
N PHE A 114 -15.65 22.85 -15.86
CA PHE A 114 -14.66 23.61 -16.62
C PHE A 114 -15.27 24.27 -17.87
N VAL A 115 -16.03 23.51 -18.67
CA VAL A 115 -16.69 24.03 -19.88
C VAL A 115 -17.72 25.10 -19.54
N ASN A 116 -18.56 24.88 -18.52
CA ASN A 116 -19.55 25.88 -18.09
C ASN A 116 -18.88 27.13 -17.49
N GLY A 117 -17.77 26.97 -16.78
CA GLY A 117 -16.96 28.10 -16.31
C GLY A 117 -16.33 28.89 -17.45
N MET A 118 -15.82 28.22 -18.49
CA MET A 118 -15.33 28.88 -19.71
C MET A 118 -16.43 29.60 -20.47
N LEU A 119 -17.59 28.97 -20.65
CA LEU A 119 -18.73 29.59 -21.33
C LEU A 119 -19.23 30.82 -20.58
N SER A 120 -19.34 30.74 -19.25
CA SER A 120 -19.67 31.90 -18.41
C SER A 120 -18.64 33.02 -18.54
N ALA A 121 -17.33 32.69 -18.51
CA ALA A 121 -16.27 33.68 -18.69
C ALA A 121 -16.31 34.33 -20.09
N MET A 122 -16.60 33.55 -21.13
CA MET A 122 -16.77 34.06 -22.49
C MET A 122 -17.99 34.96 -22.62
N ASP A 123 -19.09 34.64 -21.93
CA ASP A 123 -20.28 35.49 -21.87
C ASP A 123 -20.00 36.78 -21.10
N ASP A 124 -19.21 36.74 -20.02
CA ASP A 124 -18.78 37.94 -19.30
C ASP A 124 -17.87 38.85 -20.17
N VAL A 125 -16.99 38.27 -21.00
CA VAL A 125 -16.20 39.03 -21.99
C VAL A 125 -17.11 39.67 -23.03
N LYS A 126 -18.05 38.91 -23.61
CA LYS A 126 -18.98 39.44 -24.64
C LYS A 126 -19.88 40.53 -24.10
N ASN A 127 -20.27 40.44 -22.83
CA ASN A 127 -21.15 41.40 -22.16
C ASN A 127 -20.38 42.55 -21.48
N GLY A 128 -19.05 42.66 -21.67
CA GLY A 128 -18.23 43.75 -21.14
C GLY A 128 -18.07 43.77 -19.61
N ARG A 129 -18.29 42.64 -18.93
CA ARG A 129 -18.27 42.52 -17.46
C ARG A 129 -16.92 42.06 -16.88
N TYR A 130 -15.82 42.24 -17.60
CA TYR A 130 -14.50 41.95 -17.03
C TYR A 130 -14.00 43.13 -16.21
N THR A 131 -13.94 42.99 -14.89
CA THR A 131 -13.19 43.92 -14.04
C THR A 131 -11.71 43.69 -14.29
N LEU A 132 -11.02 44.73 -14.77
CA LEU A 132 -9.58 44.74 -14.87
C LEU A 132 -9.02 44.62 -13.44
N LEU A 133 -8.55 43.43 -13.05
CA LEU A 133 -7.74 43.27 -11.84
C LEU A 133 -6.47 44.07 -12.08
N GLN A 134 -6.46 45.33 -11.65
CA GLN A 134 -5.27 46.14 -11.59
C GLN A 134 -4.30 45.43 -10.65
N SER A 135 -3.26 44.84 -11.23
CA SER A 135 -2.09 44.37 -10.51
C SER A 135 -1.51 45.57 -9.77
N GLY A 136 -1.74 45.64 -8.46
CA GLY A 136 -1.02 46.53 -7.56
C GLY A 136 0.46 46.19 -7.60
N LYS A 137 1.18 46.80 -8.53
CA LYS A 137 2.60 47.08 -8.40
C LYS A 137 2.69 48.26 -7.44
N ASN A 138 2.80 47.97 -6.15
CA ASN A 138 3.34 48.93 -5.22
C ASN A 138 4.86 48.78 -5.28
N ASP A 139 5.45 49.60 -6.13
CA ASP A 139 6.84 50.01 -6.02
C ASP A 139 6.94 51.00 -4.84
N THR A 140 7.72 50.64 -3.82
CA THR A 140 8.56 51.43 -2.87
C THR A 140 8.55 50.87 -1.45
#